data_AF-A0A0A2DIW8-F1
#
_entry.id   AF-A0A0A2DIW8-F1
#
_cell.length_a   1.000
_cell.length_b   1.000
_cell.length_c   1.000
_cell.angle_alpha   90.00
_cell.angle_beta   90.00
_cell.angle_gamma   90.00
#
_symmetry.space_group_name_H-M   'P 1'
#
loop_
_entity.id
_entity.type
_entity.pdbx_description
1 polymer ?
#
loop_
_entity_poly.entity_id
_entity_poly.type
_entity_poly.pdbx_seq_one_letter_code
_entity_poly.pdbx_strand_id
1 'polypeptide(L)'
;MRWGIVGVAAGTSLAVAVVGQVIAYASGEGLEPRTPEHQDVILLAAVIVLVPFQAAAEEIFARGFLPQIFGCWCKSPWVAYLPGALLWISLHGCNSWGTVAIAYSAVLYALLVHKTGGLEAVIAIHTINTYLAFAQPVFSVVEDPNTIPWEAALFDMAGTTLIVVLVYFCVRRLVSIPTPPRPHPVSPQPQHVL
;
A
#
# COMPACT_ATOMS: atom_id res chain seq x y z
N MET A 1 0.94 10.20 13.86
CA MET A 1 0.19 9.28 12.99
C MET A 1 -1.29 9.66 13.02
N ARG A 2 -1.91 9.91 11.86
CA ARG A 2 -3.32 10.31 11.75
C ARG A 2 -4.24 9.06 11.77
N TRP A 3 -4.57 8.56 12.95
CA TRP A 3 -5.33 7.31 13.12
C TRP A 3 -6.68 7.26 12.40
N GLY A 4 -7.35 8.41 12.23
CA GLY A 4 -8.57 8.47 11.41
C GLY A 4 -8.35 8.04 9.96
N ILE A 5 -7.20 8.40 9.36
CA ILE A 5 -6.84 7.97 8.01
C ILE A 5 -6.56 6.47 7.98
N VAL A 6 -5.84 5.95 8.97
CA VAL A 6 -5.52 4.52 9.09
C VAL A 6 -6.80 3.69 9.16
N GLY A 7 -7.74 4.06 10.03
CA GLY A 7 -9.01 3.34 10.20
C GLY A 7 -9.87 3.34 8.94
N VAL A 8 -10.02 4.51 8.29
CA VAL A 8 -10.78 4.63 7.02
C VAL A 8 -10.12 3.81 5.91
N ALA A 9 -8.79 3.90 5.78
CA ALA A 9 -8.05 3.17 4.76
C ALA A 9 -8.15 1.66 4.97
N ALA A 10 -7.86 1.17 6.18
CA ALA A 10 -7.94 -0.25 6.50
C ALA A 10 -9.35 -0.82 6.31
N GLY A 11 -10.38 -0.11 6.80
CA GLY A 11 -11.77 -0.54 6.65
C GLY A 11 -12.23 -0.58 5.20
N THR A 12 -11.88 0.44 4.41
CA THR A 12 -12.22 0.49 2.97
C THR A 12 -11.50 -0.61 2.19
N SER A 13 -10.20 -0.80 2.42
CA SER A 13 -9.42 -1.85 1.77
C SER A 13 -9.96 -3.23 2.07
N LEU A 14 -10.25 -3.50 3.36
CA LEU A 14 -10.79 -4.78 3.78
C LEU A 14 -12.17 -5.03 3.14
N ALA A 15 -13.05 -4.04 3.12
CA ALA A 15 -14.36 -4.17 2.52
C ALA A 15 -14.28 -4.48 1.00
N VAL A 16 -13.47 -3.73 0.26
CA VAL A 16 -13.29 -3.95 -1.18
C VAL A 16 -12.69 -5.33 -1.45
N ALA A 17 -11.67 -5.73 -0.69
CA ALA A 17 -11.01 -6.99 -0.90
C ALA A 17 -11.90 -8.20 -0.56
N VAL A 18 -12.70 -8.12 0.52
CA VAL A 18 -13.70 -9.14 0.86
C VAL A 18 -14.74 -9.26 -0.26
N VAL A 19 -15.25 -8.14 -0.77
CA VAL A 19 -16.18 -8.14 -1.90
C VAL A 19 -15.54 -8.76 -3.14
N GLY A 20 -14.28 -8.41 -3.43
CA GLY A 20 -13.52 -9.00 -4.53
C GLY A 20 -13.41 -10.52 -4.43
N GLN A 21 -13.08 -11.04 -3.23
CA GLN A 21 -13.02 -12.48 -3.01
C GLN A 21 -14.39 -13.15 -3.18
N VAL A 22 -15.46 -12.54 -2.65
CA VAL A 22 -16.83 -13.07 -2.84
C VAL A 22 -17.18 -13.15 -4.32
N ILE A 23 -16.82 -12.13 -5.11
CA ILE A 23 -17.05 -12.12 -6.56
C ILE A 23 -16.25 -13.26 -7.23
N ALA A 24 -14.97 -13.42 -6.90
CA ALA A 24 -14.13 -14.48 -7.48
C ALA A 24 -14.70 -15.88 -7.19
N TYR A 25 -15.12 -16.15 -5.95
CA TYR A 25 -15.78 -17.42 -5.60
C TYR A 25 -17.10 -17.60 -6.34
N ALA A 26 -17.93 -16.54 -6.44
CA ALA A 26 -19.21 -16.61 -7.13
C ALA A 26 -19.08 -16.80 -8.66
N SER A 27 -17.96 -16.36 -9.25
CA SER A 27 -17.67 -16.54 -10.67
C SER A 27 -16.95 -17.85 -10.99
N GLY A 28 -16.64 -18.68 -9.99
CA GLY A 28 -15.88 -19.93 -10.18
C GLY A 28 -14.37 -19.74 -10.36
N GLU A 29 -13.87 -18.53 -10.09
CA GLU A 29 -12.44 -18.17 -10.14
C GLU A 29 -11.79 -18.22 -8.74
N GLY A 30 -12.55 -18.64 -7.73
CA GLY A 30 -12.06 -18.78 -6.36
C GLY A 30 -11.09 -19.95 -6.24
N LEU A 31 -10.05 -19.78 -5.41
CA LEU A 31 -9.11 -20.86 -5.14
C LEU A 31 -9.79 -22.01 -4.37
N GLU A 32 -9.38 -23.24 -4.70
CA GLU A 32 -9.86 -24.45 -4.05
C GLU A 32 -9.63 -24.39 -2.54
N PRO A 33 -10.69 -24.50 -1.71
CA PRO A 33 -10.55 -24.44 -0.26
C PRO A 33 -9.72 -25.60 0.29
N ARG A 34 -8.91 -25.33 1.31
CA ARG A 34 -8.23 -26.34 2.12
C ARG A 34 -8.47 -26.10 3.61
N THR A 35 -8.28 -27.14 4.41
CA THR A 35 -8.35 -27.05 5.87
C THR A 35 -7.00 -26.59 6.45
N PRO A 36 -6.98 -25.54 7.30
CA PRO A 36 -5.76 -25.09 7.97
C PRO A 36 -5.19 -26.15 8.93
N GLU A 37 -3.87 -26.21 9.02
CA GLU A 37 -3.12 -27.03 9.97
C GLU A 37 -2.61 -26.21 11.16
N HIS A 38 -2.04 -26.87 12.17
CA HIS A 38 -1.49 -26.19 13.35
C HIS A 38 -0.41 -25.15 13.02
N GLN A 39 0.41 -25.43 12.00
CA GLN A 39 1.46 -24.51 11.54
C GLN A 39 0.86 -23.23 10.94
N ASP A 40 -0.28 -23.34 10.25
CA ASP A 40 -0.99 -22.20 9.67
C ASP A 40 -1.52 -21.24 10.73
N VAL A 41 -1.96 -21.76 11.88
CA VAL A 41 -2.41 -20.92 13.01
C VAL A 41 -1.26 -20.11 13.59
N ILE A 42 -0.08 -20.72 13.72
CA ILE A 42 1.14 -20.04 14.19
C ILE A 42 1.55 -18.96 13.17
N LEU A 43 1.52 -19.29 11.88
CA LEU A 43 1.80 -18.34 10.81
C LEU A 43 0.83 -17.15 10.86
N LEU A 44 -0.48 -17.40 10.98
CA LEU A 44 -1.48 -16.32 11.08
C LEU A 44 -1.24 -15.43 12.30
N ALA A 45 -0.90 -16.01 13.46
CA ALA A 45 -0.59 -15.22 14.65
C ALA A 45 0.66 -14.34 14.41
N ALA A 46 1.70 -14.89 13.80
CA ALA A 46 2.90 -14.12 13.45
C ALA A 46 2.58 -13.02 12.43
N VAL A 47 1.78 -13.32 11.41
CA VAL A 47 1.33 -12.38 10.37
C VAL A 47 0.58 -11.21 11.00
N ILE A 48 -0.44 -11.47 11.81
CA ILE A 48 -1.26 -10.44 12.49
C ILE A 48 -0.40 -9.50 13.33
N VAL A 49 0.65 -10.02 13.96
CA VAL A 49 1.54 -9.19 14.81
C VAL A 49 2.56 -8.44 13.97
N LEU A 50 3.23 -9.11 13.03
CA LEU A 50 4.44 -8.60 12.38
C LEU A 50 4.17 -7.77 11.12
N VAL A 51 3.14 -8.11 10.34
CA VAL A 51 2.86 -7.44 9.06
C VAL A 51 2.60 -5.94 9.19
N PRO A 52 1.89 -5.42 10.22
CA PRO A 52 1.76 -3.97 10.38
C PRO A 52 3.10 -3.26 10.51
N PHE A 53 4.07 -3.88 11.20
CA PHE A 53 5.41 -3.32 11.36
C PHE A 53 6.23 -3.45 10.07
N GLN A 54 6.11 -4.58 9.38
CA GLN A 54 6.77 -4.83 8.09
C GLN A 54 6.27 -3.85 7.01
N ALA A 55 4.95 -3.74 6.82
CA ALA A 55 4.34 -2.79 5.91
C ALA A 55 4.73 -1.34 6.26
N ALA A 56 4.71 -0.98 7.55
CA ALA A 56 5.16 0.35 7.98
C ALA A 56 6.63 0.61 7.61
N ALA A 57 7.53 -0.34 7.90
CA ALA A 57 8.95 -0.21 7.61
C ALA A 57 9.21 -0.05 6.11
N GLU A 58 8.57 -0.86 5.28
CA GLU A 58 8.70 -0.82 3.83
C GLU A 58 8.16 0.47 3.22
N GLU A 59 6.97 0.93 3.64
CA GLU A 59 6.40 2.19 3.15
C GLU A 59 7.21 3.41 3.62
N ILE A 60 7.68 3.40 4.87
CA ILE A 60 8.57 4.45 5.40
C ILE A 60 9.85 4.50 4.59
N PHE A 61 10.45 3.35 4.28
CA PHE A 61 11.67 3.31 3.48
C PHE A 61 11.41 3.76 2.03
N ALA A 62 10.48 3.10 1.34
CA ALA A 62 10.24 3.27 -0.09
C ALA A 62 9.63 4.63 -0.46
N ARG A 63 8.71 5.16 0.36
CA ARG A 63 7.93 6.39 0.05
C ARG A 63 8.15 7.53 1.03
N GLY A 64 8.77 7.28 2.17
CA GLY A 64 9.20 8.31 3.11
C GLY A 64 10.66 8.71 2.89
N PHE A 65 11.57 7.77 3.07
CA PHE A 65 13.01 7.99 3.15
C PHE A 65 13.66 8.18 1.78
N LEU A 66 13.47 7.25 0.83
CA LEU A 66 14.10 7.33 -0.48
C LEU A 66 13.70 8.62 -1.24
N PRO A 67 12.43 9.06 -1.28
CA PRO A 67 12.08 10.29 -1.97
C PRO A 67 12.69 11.55 -1.33
N GLN A 68 13.02 11.54 -0.04
CA GLN A 68 13.72 12.65 0.60
C GLN A 68 15.20 12.71 0.19
N ILE A 69 15.86 11.55 0.10
CA ILE A 69 17.25 11.47 -0.38
C ILE A 69 17.32 11.91 -1.84
N PHE A 70 16.54 11.30 -2.72
CA PHE A 70 16.67 11.54 -4.16
C PHE A 70 15.94 12.82 -4.62
N GLY A 71 14.93 13.26 -3.87
CA GLY A 71 14.19 14.49 -4.13
C GLY A 71 15.02 15.76 -3.97
N CYS A 72 16.12 15.73 -3.21
CA CYS A 72 17.01 16.89 -3.09
C CYS A 72 17.77 17.21 -4.40
N TRP A 73 17.87 16.25 -5.32
CA TRP A 73 18.54 16.41 -6.61
C TRP A 73 17.57 16.59 -7.78
N CYS A 74 16.26 16.43 -7.56
CA CYS A 74 15.26 16.40 -8.62
C CYS A 74 14.14 17.42 -8.38
N LYS A 75 13.79 18.21 -9.40
CA LYS A 75 12.65 19.16 -9.30
C LYS A 75 11.29 18.47 -9.34
N SER A 76 11.20 17.27 -9.92
CA SER A 76 9.95 16.52 -10.05
C SER A 76 9.80 15.53 -8.89
N PRO A 77 8.69 15.59 -8.12
CA PRO A 77 8.44 14.63 -7.03
C PRO A 77 8.28 13.20 -7.54
N TRP A 78 7.89 13.01 -8.81
CA TRP A 78 7.71 11.68 -9.40
C TRP A 78 9.03 10.94 -9.62
N VAL A 79 10.09 11.67 -9.95
CA VAL A 79 11.44 11.09 -10.10
C VAL A 79 11.95 10.58 -8.75
N ALA A 80 11.59 11.26 -7.65
CA ALA A 80 12.00 10.88 -6.31
C ALA A 80 11.38 9.54 -5.83
N TYR A 81 10.22 9.13 -6.37
CA TYR A 81 9.59 7.84 -6.06
C TYR A 81 10.14 6.67 -6.88
N LEU A 82 10.84 6.93 -7.99
CA LEU A 82 11.36 5.86 -8.87
C LEU A 82 12.29 4.88 -8.16
N PRO A 83 13.26 5.30 -7.32
CA PRO A 83 14.14 4.36 -6.64
C PRO A 83 13.39 3.37 -5.76
N GLY A 84 12.37 3.85 -5.03
CA GLY A 84 11.51 2.99 -4.20
C GLY A 84 10.71 2.01 -5.04
N ALA A 85 10.11 2.46 -6.15
CA ALA A 85 9.36 1.58 -7.05
C ALA A 85 10.24 0.52 -7.71
N LEU A 86 11.43 0.89 -8.19
CA LEU A 86 12.38 -0.04 -8.81
C LEU A 86 12.89 -1.08 -7.81
N LEU A 87 13.20 -0.66 -6.58
CA LEU A 87 13.57 -1.58 -5.52
C LEU A 87 12.42 -2.54 -5.22
N TRP A 88 11.20 -2.03 -5.10
CA TRP A 88 10.00 -2.82 -4.85
C TRP A 88 9.84 -3.93 -5.90
N ILE A 89 9.87 -3.55 -7.18
CA ILE A 89 9.79 -4.48 -8.32
C ILE A 89 10.92 -5.53 -8.25
N SER A 90 12.15 -5.09 -7.95
CA SER A 90 13.32 -5.98 -7.94
C SER A 90 13.32 -7.00 -6.80
N LEU A 91 12.59 -6.72 -5.72
CA LEU A 91 12.52 -7.59 -4.54
C LEU A 91 11.37 -8.61 -4.60
N HIS A 92 10.44 -8.46 -5.54
CA HIS A 92 9.30 -9.35 -5.67
C HIS A 92 9.51 -10.25 -6.88
N GLY A 93 9.98 -11.48 -6.63
CA GLY A 93 10.36 -12.48 -7.65
C GLY A 93 9.18 -13.16 -8.35
N CYS A 94 8.16 -12.40 -8.76
CA CYS A 94 6.99 -12.93 -9.47
C CYS A 94 7.26 -13.08 -10.97
N ASN A 95 6.37 -13.81 -11.66
CA ASN A 95 6.33 -13.82 -13.11
C ASN A 95 6.05 -12.42 -13.71
N SER A 96 6.07 -12.29 -15.04
CA SER A 96 5.92 -10.99 -15.72
C SER A 96 4.62 -10.26 -15.35
N TRP A 97 3.49 -10.97 -15.24
CA TRP A 97 2.21 -10.36 -14.88
C TRP A 97 2.14 -9.92 -13.41
N GLY A 98 2.65 -10.74 -12.49
CA GLY A 98 2.81 -10.32 -11.09
C GLY A 98 3.71 -9.10 -10.96
N THR A 99 4.82 -9.07 -11.70
CA THR A 99 5.74 -7.92 -11.75
C THR A 99 5.03 -6.64 -12.23
N VAL A 100 4.18 -6.74 -13.27
CA VAL A 100 3.39 -5.60 -13.78
C VAL A 100 2.39 -5.10 -12.74
N ALA A 101 1.66 -6.00 -12.05
CA ALA A 101 0.72 -5.61 -11.00
C ALA A 101 1.43 -4.93 -9.80
N ILE A 102 2.61 -5.41 -9.43
CA ILE A 102 3.45 -4.83 -8.37
C ILE A 102 3.97 -3.45 -8.78
N ALA A 103 4.44 -3.29 -10.02
CA ALA A 103 4.84 -1.98 -10.54
C ALA A 103 3.66 -0.99 -10.55
N TYR A 104 2.48 -1.47 -10.94
CA TYR A 104 1.25 -0.68 -11.00
C TYR A 104 0.82 -0.19 -9.61
N SER A 105 0.75 -1.08 -8.62
CA SER A 105 0.42 -0.72 -7.23
C SER A 105 1.43 0.24 -6.63
N ALA A 106 2.73 0.08 -6.93
CA ALA A 106 3.76 0.99 -6.46
C ALA A 106 3.53 2.44 -6.92
N VAL A 107 3.09 2.64 -8.17
CA VAL A 107 2.73 3.95 -8.72
C VAL A 107 1.48 4.51 -8.03
N LEU A 108 0.43 3.71 -7.86
CA LEU A 108 -0.79 4.15 -7.18
C LEU A 108 -0.56 4.53 -5.71
N TYR A 109 0.30 3.81 -5.01
CA TYR A 109 0.64 4.13 -3.62
C TYR A 109 1.43 5.43 -3.55
N ALA A 110 2.40 5.65 -4.44
CA ALA A 110 3.11 6.93 -4.53
C ALA A 110 2.15 8.11 -4.82
N LEU A 111 1.20 7.91 -5.73
CA LEU A 111 0.13 8.88 -6.01
C LEU A 111 -0.69 9.18 -4.75
N LEU A 112 -1.11 8.14 -4.02
CA LEU A 112 -1.93 8.30 -2.81
C LEU A 112 -1.17 9.02 -1.70
N VAL A 113 0.10 8.69 -1.46
CA VAL A 113 0.98 9.41 -0.50
C VAL A 113 1.07 10.89 -0.88
N HIS A 114 1.34 11.18 -2.15
CA HIS A 114 1.42 12.55 -2.63
C HIS A 114 0.09 13.32 -2.44
N LYS A 115 -1.05 12.66 -2.66
CA LYS A 115 -2.39 13.28 -2.55
C LYS A 115 -2.91 13.42 -1.12
N THR A 116 -2.48 12.55 -0.20
CA THR A 116 -2.90 12.55 1.21
C THR A 116 -1.88 13.24 2.15
N GLY A 117 -0.68 13.53 1.64
CA GLY A 117 0.37 14.21 2.38
C GLY A 117 0.95 13.36 3.51
N GLY A 118 0.87 12.04 3.43
CA GLY A 118 1.53 11.14 4.38
C GLY A 118 1.33 9.66 4.06
N LEU A 119 1.94 8.81 4.90
CA LEU A 119 2.08 7.38 4.65
C LEU A 119 0.93 6.55 5.26
N GLU A 120 0.10 7.14 6.12
CA GLU A 120 -0.89 6.40 6.91
C GLU A 120 -1.86 5.57 6.07
N ALA A 121 -2.32 6.12 4.95
CA ALA A 121 -3.24 5.41 4.06
C ALA A 121 -2.58 4.21 3.38
N VAL A 122 -1.37 4.39 2.83
CA VAL A 122 -0.67 3.30 2.12
C VAL A 122 -0.16 2.22 3.06
N ILE A 123 0.26 2.56 4.28
CA ILE A 123 0.62 1.57 5.31
C ILE A 123 -0.60 0.70 5.63
N ALA A 124 -1.78 1.31 5.79
CA ALA A 124 -3.00 0.58 6.08
C ALA A 124 -3.41 -0.33 4.90
N ILE A 125 -3.41 0.20 3.66
CA ILE A 125 -3.72 -0.61 2.47
C ILE A 125 -2.72 -1.77 2.34
N HIS A 126 -1.42 -1.51 2.46
CA HIS A 126 -0.37 -2.51 2.38
C HIS A 126 -0.55 -3.59 3.46
N THR A 127 -0.80 -3.20 4.71
CA THR A 127 -1.08 -4.16 5.81
C THR A 127 -2.24 -5.10 5.46
N ILE A 128 -3.36 -4.56 4.96
CA ILE A 128 -4.54 -5.36 4.60
C ILE A 128 -4.24 -6.28 3.41
N ASN A 129 -3.60 -5.76 2.36
CA ASN A 129 -3.26 -6.57 1.19
C ASN A 129 -2.31 -7.71 1.57
N THR A 130 -1.31 -7.43 2.41
CA THR A 130 -0.36 -8.44 2.87
C THR A 130 -1.01 -9.48 3.77
N TYR A 131 -1.94 -9.10 4.66
CA TYR A 131 -2.75 -10.06 5.41
C TYR A 131 -3.50 -11.02 4.50
N LEU A 132 -4.14 -10.50 3.46
CA LEU A 132 -4.92 -11.33 2.54
C LEU A 132 -4.02 -12.25 1.72
N ALA A 133 -2.87 -11.74 1.25
CA ALA A 133 -1.87 -12.54 0.54
C ALA A 133 -1.37 -13.72 1.41
N PHE A 134 -1.04 -13.48 2.69
CA PHE A 134 -0.63 -14.54 3.61
C PHE A 134 -1.78 -15.47 4.04
N ALA A 135 -3.03 -15.00 4.00
CA ALA A 135 -4.19 -15.83 4.33
C ALA A 135 -4.56 -16.82 3.21
N GLN A 136 -4.27 -16.51 1.94
CA GLN A 136 -4.59 -17.40 0.81
C GLN A 136 -4.02 -18.82 0.98
N PRO A 137 -2.70 -19.04 1.17
CA PRO A 137 -2.15 -20.39 1.31
C PRO A 137 -2.58 -21.08 2.61
N VAL A 138 -3.17 -20.37 3.58
CA VAL A 138 -3.71 -20.98 4.81
C VAL A 138 -5.07 -21.64 4.55
N PHE A 139 -5.94 -20.99 3.79
CA PHE A 139 -7.33 -21.42 3.57
C PHE A 139 -7.59 -22.02 2.19
N SER A 140 -6.64 -21.91 1.27
CA SER A 140 -6.79 -22.38 -0.10
C SER A 140 -5.52 -23.08 -0.60
N VAL A 141 -5.69 -23.93 -1.61
CA VAL A 141 -4.57 -24.56 -2.33
C VAL A 141 -3.93 -23.51 -3.23
N VAL A 142 -2.64 -23.24 -3.00
CA VAL A 142 -1.81 -22.34 -3.81
C VAL A 142 -0.56 -23.12 -4.22
N GLU A 143 -0.41 -23.43 -5.52
CA GLU A 143 0.73 -24.21 -6.02
C GLU A 143 2.04 -23.40 -5.98
N ASP A 144 2.06 -22.27 -6.70
CA ASP A 144 3.17 -21.32 -6.69
C ASP A 144 2.63 -19.89 -6.49
N PRO A 145 2.88 -19.27 -5.32
CA PRO A 145 2.43 -17.91 -5.04
C PRO A 145 3.08 -16.84 -5.93
N ASN A 146 4.14 -17.18 -6.68
CA ASN A 146 4.83 -16.26 -7.58
C ASN A 146 4.36 -16.36 -9.05
N THR A 147 3.52 -17.35 -9.37
CA THR A 147 2.95 -17.52 -10.70
C THR A 147 1.54 -16.93 -10.74
N ILE A 148 1.44 -15.67 -11.16
CA ILE A 148 0.18 -14.93 -11.23
C ILE A 148 -0.37 -14.95 -12.67
N PRO A 149 -1.57 -15.53 -12.91
CA PRO A 149 -2.25 -15.42 -14.21
C PRO A 149 -2.55 -13.96 -14.57
N TRP A 150 -2.65 -13.66 -15.86
CA TRP A 150 -2.86 -12.28 -16.30
C TRP A 150 -4.25 -11.75 -15.92
N GLU A 151 -5.25 -12.64 -15.86
CA GLU A 151 -6.60 -12.36 -15.39
C GLU A 151 -6.60 -11.95 -13.92
N ALA A 152 -5.89 -12.71 -13.08
CA ALA A 152 -5.72 -12.41 -11.67
C ALA A 152 -4.95 -11.09 -11.47
N ALA A 153 -3.92 -10.83 -12.27
CA ALA A 153 -3.19 -9.56 -12.23
C ALA A 153 -4.08 -8.37 -12.64
N LEU A 154 -4.92 -8.51 -13.68
CA LEU A 154 -5.88 -7.47 -14.06
C LEU A 154 -6.92 -7.23 -12.97
N PHE A 155 -7.41 -8.30 -12.35
CA PHE A 155 -8.36 -8.21 -11.23
C PHE A 155 -7.74 -7.48 -10.03
N ASP A 156 -6.50 -7.82 -9.66
CA ASP A 156 -5.75 -7.13 -8.61
C ASP A 156 -5.52 -5.65 -8.93
N MET A 157 -5.11 -5.31 -10.16
CA MET A 157 -4.92 -3.91 -10.56
C MET A 157 -6.23 -3.12 -10.52
N ALA A 158 -7.35 -3.71 -10.95
CA ALA A 158 -8.68 -3.09 -10.86
C ALA A 158 -9.10 -2.88 -9.39
N GLY A 159 -8.93 -3.91 -8.55
CA GLY A 159 -9.20 -3.84 -7.11
C GLY A 159 -8.36 -2.79 -6.41
N THR A 160 -7.05 -2.78 -6.66
CA THR A 160 -6.11 -1.79 -6.11
C THR A 160 -6.47 -0.36 -6.54
N THR A 161 -6.86 -0.17 -7.80
CA THR A 161 -7.35 1.13 -8.28
C THR A 161 -8.59 1.57 -7.50
N LEU A 162 -9.57 0.68 -7.35
CA LEU A 162 -10.80 0.96 -6.63
C LEU A 162 -10.52 1.30 -5.16
N ILE A 163 -9.66 0.52 -4.50
CA ILE A 163 -9.22 0.78 -3.11
C ILE A 163 -8.60 2.17 -3.01
N VAL A 164 -7.60 2.49 -3.83
CA VAL A 164 -6.89 3.78 -3.75
C VAL A 164 -7.84 4.95 -4.00
N VAL A 165 -8.73 4.84 -4.99
CA VAL A 165 -9.73 5.87 -5.31
C VAL A 165 -10.71 6.06 -4.15
N LEU A 166 -11.30 4.97 -3.64
CA LEU A 166 -12.26 5.04 -2.54
C LEU A 166 -11.61 5.54 -1.25
N VAL A 167 -10.43 5.05 -0.90
CA VAL A 167 -9.68 5.50 0.29
C VAL A 167 -9.43 7.00 0.19
N TYR A 168 -8.95 7.50 -0.95
CA TYR A 168 -8.74 8.92 -1.16
C TYR A 168 -10.01 9.75 -0.94
N PHE A 169 -11.14 9.33 -1.51
CA PHE A 169 -12.41 10.05 -1.35
C PHE A 169 -12.97 9.95 0.08
N CYS A 170 -12.92 8.78 0.70
CA CYS A 170 -13.37 8.55 2.07
C CYS A 170 -12.52 9.36 3.05
N VAL A 171 -11.19 9.36 2.92
CA VAL A 171 -10.30 10.17 3.77
C VAL A 171 -10.63 11.66 3.64
N ARG A 172 -10.84 12.16 2.41
CA ARG A 172 -11.21 13.58 2.21
C ARG A 172 -12.57 13.96 2.80
N ARG A 173 -13.51 13.01 2.85
CA ARG A 173 -14.88 13.26 3.36
C ARG A 173 -15.00 13.06 4.86
N LEU A 174 -14.29 12.08 5.41
CA LEU A 174 -14.51 11.58 6.78
C LEU A 174 -13.43 12.04 7.77
N VAL A 175 -12.28 12.50 7.28
CA VAL A 175 -11.15 12.86 8.15
C VAL A 175 -10.74 14.31 7.91
N SER A 176 -10.79 15.12 8.97
CA SER A 176 -10.19 16.46 8.95
C SER A 176 -8.67 16.33 8.96
N ILE A 177 -8.01 16.76 7.88
CA ILE A 177 -6.55 16.82 7.81
C ILE A 177 -6.14 18.21 8.34
N PRO A 178 -5.43 18.31 9.48
CA PRO A 178 -4.93 19.60 9.95
C PRO A 178 -3.98 20.19 8.90
N THR A 179 -4.24 21.41 8.46
CA THR A 179 -3.31 22.14 7.61
C THR A 179 -2.05 22.43 8.43
N PRO A 180 -0.84 22.09 7.95
CA PRO A 180 0.37 22.47 8.66
C PRO A 180 0.43 23.99 8.82
N PRO A 181 1.00 24.51 9.94
CA PRO A 181 1.18 25.95 10.12
C PRO A 181 1.93 26.52 8.92
N ARG A 182 1.43 27.61 8.33
CA ARG A 182 2.20 28.32 7.30
C ARG A 182 3.55 28.71 7.92
N PRO A 183 4.68 28.53 7.22
CA PRO A 183 5.94 29.10 7.67
C PRO A 183 5.71 30.59 7.93
N HIS A 184 5.99 31.05 9.15
CA HIS A 184 5.96 32.49 9.42
C HIS A 184 6.95 33.13 8.44
N PRO A 185 6.54 34.17 7.69
CA PRO A 185 7.51 34.93 6.91
C PRO A 185 8.61 35.38 7.87
N VAL A 186 9.84 34.97 7.60
CA VAL A 186 11.01 35.41 8.36
C VAL A 186 11.02 36.94 8.22
N SER A 187 10.74 37.64 9.32
CA SER A 187 10.86 39.10 9.36
C SER A 187 12.28 39.47 8.93
N PRO A 188 12.46 40.41 7.98
CA PRO A 188 13.80 40.84 7.57
C PRO A 188 14.61 41.21 8.81
N GLN A 189 15.76 40.56 9.01
CA GLN A 189 16.70 40.96 10.04
C GLN A 189 17.14 42.40 9.75
N PRO A 190 17.16 43.30 10.74
CA PRO A 190 17.70 44.64 10.55
C PRO A 190 19.14 44.52 10.04
N GLN A 191 19.41 45.08 8.86
CA GLN A 191 20.77 45.21 8.38
C GLN A 191 21.50 46.14 9.35
N HIS A 192 22.43 45.59 10.13
CA HIS A 192 23.37 46.40 10.90
C HIS A 192 24.25 47.13 9.88
N VAL A 193 23.93 48.40 9.63
CA VAL A 193 24.80 49.32 8.90
C VAL A 193 25.96 49.63 9.84
N LEU A 194 27.16 49.14 9.48
CA LEU A 194 28.43 49.56 10.07
C LEU A 194 28.91 50.85 9.39
#